data_AF-A0A8T5GIQ6-F1
#
_entry.id   AF-A0A8T5GIQ6-F1
#
_cell.length_a   1.000
_cell.length_b   1.000
_cell.length_c   1.000
_cell.angle_alpha   90.00
_cell.angle_beta   90.00
_cell.angle_gamma   90.00
#
_symmetry.space_group_name_H-M   'P 1'
#
loop_
_entity.id
_entity.type
_entity.pdbx_description
1 polymer ?
#
loop_
_entity_poly.entity_id
_entity_poly.type
_entity_poly.pdbx_seq_one_letter_code
_entity_poly.pdbx_strand_id
1 'polypeptide(L)'
;ESKMQHVVADKVLVTVGRKPSSTGLEATGVALDERGFVKVNDRCETNMKGVYAIGDLCNLGEMLAHVASFQGEMVAELIAGHRRAYDPVAVPAIVFTEPEIVSVGLSPDQAKEAGHPIITGKFPLGANGRALTQEAEKSAGFIRVVAREDDHRILGIQGVGTHISELVGEWTLALEMGAVLEDIAHTIHAHPTMTEMTHEGVLDTLGHAIHKM
;
A
#
# COMPACT_ATOMS: atom_id res chain seq x y z
N GLU A 1 -3.77 -13.92 -34.49
CA GLU A 1 -5.21 -13.59 -34.56
C GLU A 1 -5.89 -14.03 -33.27
N SER A 2 -6.57 -13.13 -32.57
CA SER A 2 -7.36 -13.48 -31.39
C SER A 2 -8.68 -14.12 -31.86
N LYS A 3 -8.89 -15.41 -31.58
CA LYS A 3 -10.15 -16.09 -31.87
C LYS A 3 -11.21 -15.61 -30.87
N MET A 4 -12.36 -15.16 -31.36
CA MET A 4 -13.51 -14.82 -30.52
C MET A 4 -13.99 -16.08 -29.78
N GLN A 5 -14.13 -15.98 -28.46
CA GLN A 5 -14.61 -17.07 -27.61
C GLN A 5 -15.91 -16.67 -26.93
N HIS A 6 -16.87 -17.60 -26.85
CA HIS A 6 -18.14 -17.42 -26.15
C HIS A 6 -18.15 -18.26 -24.87
N VAL A 7 -18.56 -17.68 -23.75
CA VAL A 7 -18.72 -18.34 -22.45
C VAL A 7 -20.17 -18.15 -21.99
N VAL A 8 -20.83 -19.23 -21.58
CA VAL A 8 -22.20 -19.21 -21.05
C VAL A 8 -22.14 -19.08 -19.52
N ALA A 9 -22.86 -18.12 -18.95
CA ALA A 9 -22.95 -17.88 -17.51
C ALA A 9 -24.33 -17.34 -17.13
N ASP A 10 -24.77 -17.57 -15.89
CA ASP A 10 -26.08 -17.08 -15.39
C ASP A 10 -26.06 -15.57 -15.06
N LYS A 11 -24.89 -15.06 -14.68
CA LYS A 11 -24.66 -13.67 -14.26
C LYS A 11 -23.30 -13.17 -14.70
N VAL A 12 -23.18 -11.86 -14.87
CA VAL A 12 -21.94 -11.16 -15.15
C VAL A 12 -21.76 -10.05 -14.11
N LEU A 13 -20.61 -10.04 -13.45
CA LEU A 13 -20.17 -8.96 -12.58
C LEU A 13 -19.16 -8.09 -13.35
N VAL A 14 -19.45 -6.80 -13.49
CA VAL A 14 -18.58 -5.84 -14.20
C VAL A 14 -17.85 -4.96 -13.18
N THR A 15 -16.57 -5.24 -12.96
CA THR A 15 -15.70 -4.55 -11.98
C THR A 15 -14.47 -3.92 -12.65
N VAL A 16 -14.69 -3.24 -13.77
CA VAL A 16 -13.61 -2.69 -14.63
C VAL A 16 -12.99 -1.38 -14.13
N GLY A 17 -13.49 -0.83 -13.02
CA GLY A 17 -12.97 0.41 -12.43
C GLY A 17 -14.06 1.29 -11.84
N ARG A 18 -13.67 2.53 -11.50
CA ARG A 18 -14.51 3.56 -10.88
C ARG A 18 -14.39 4.86 -11.67
N LYS A 19 -15.36 5.76 -11.47
CA LYS A 19 -15.36 7.13 -12.01
C LYS A 19 -15.82 8.11 -10.91
N PRO A 20 -15.30 9.35 -10.89
CA PRO A 20 -15.72 10.34 -9.93
C PRO A 20 -17.19 10.71 -10.12
N SER A 21 -17.89 10.99 -9.02
CA SER A 21 -19.26 11.51 -9.05
C SER A 21 -19.22 13.04 -9.06
N SER A 22 -18.90 13.62 -10.21
CA SER A 22 -18.67 15.07 -10.39
C SER A 22 -19.79 15.79 -11.17
N THR A 23 -20.86 15.08 -11.53
CA THR A 23 -21.99 15.63 -12.29
C THR A 23 -22.56 16.87 -11.62
N GLY A 24 -22.61 17.99 -12.34
CA GLY A 24 -23.18 19.25 -11.87
C GLY A 24 -22.15 20.21 -11.28
N LEU A 25 -20.91 19.77 -11.03
CA LEU A 25 -19.83 20.65 -10.58
C LEU A 25 -19.38 21.61 -11.69
N GLU A 26 -19.58 21.27 -12.95
CA GLU A 26 -19.19 22.11 -14.09
C GLU A 26 -19.89 23.49 -14.04
N ALA A 27 -21.14 23.53 -13.56
CA ALA A 27 -21.91 24.76 -13.40
C ALA A 27 -21.41 25.66 -12.26
N THR A 28 -20.57 25.12 -11.35
CA THR A 28 -20.05 25.85 -10.19
C THR A 28 -18.75 26.61 -10.50
N GLY A 29 -18.07 26.27 -11.60
CA GLY A 29 -16.74 26.81 -11.94
C GLY A 29 -15.56 26.05 -11.32
N VAL A 30 -15.81 24.95 -10.59
CA VAL A 30 -14.76 24.01 -10.16
C VAL A 30 -14.12 23.35 -11.38
N ALA A 31 -12.79 23.40 -11.45
CA ALA A 31 -12.04 22.82 -12.56
C ALA A 31 -12.01 21.29 -12.44
N LEU A 32 -12.44 20.62 -13.52
CA LEU A 32 -12.33 19.17 -13.68
C LEU A 32 -11.19 18.81 -14.65
N ASP A 33 -10.64 17.60 -14.53
CA ASP A 33 -9.78 17.00 -15.55
C ASP A 33 -10.58 16.31 -16.66
N GLU A 34 -9.88 15.79 -17.67
CA GLU A 34 -10.50 15.12 -18.83
C GLU A 34 -11.27 13.84 -18.45
N ARG A 35 -10.98 13.27 -17.28
CA ARG A 35 -11.62 12.07 -16.73
C ARG A 35 -12.74 12.41 -15.74
N GLY A 36 -12.99 13.70 -15.51
CA GLY A 36 -14.05 14.22 -14.65
C GLY A 36 -13.67 14.34 -13.17
N PHE A 37 -12.39 14.19 -12.79
CA PHE A 37 -11.96 14.42 -11.41
C PHE A 37 -11.81 15.91 -11.12
N VAL A 38 -12.12 16.33 -9.89
CA VAL A 38 -11.87 17.69 -9.43
C VAL A 38 -10.36 17.90 -9.31
N LYS A 39 -9.84 18.90 -10.02
CA LYS A 39 -8.43 19.27 -9.92
C LYS A 39 -8.17 19.90 -8.56
N VAL A 40 -7.20 19.35 -7.84
CA VAL A 40 -6.73 19.87 -6.56
C VAL A 40 -5.20 19.95 -6.52
N ASN A 41 -4.66 20.78 -5.63
CA ASN A 41 -3.25 20.75 -5.25
C ASN A 41 -2.98 19.70 -4.15
N ASP A 42 -1.75 19.67 -3.65
CA ASP A 42 -1.29 18.83 -2.52
C ASP A 42 -2.01 19.13 -1.20
N ARG A 43 -2.84 20.18 -1.13
CA ARG A 43 -3.66 20.54 0.04
C ARG A 43 -5.14 20.25 -0.16
N CYS A 44 -5.49 19.48 -1.19
CA CYS A 44 -6.88 19.24 -1.60
C CYS A 44 -7.66 20.52 -1.97
N GLU A 45 -6.98 21.65 -2.21
CA GLU A 45 -7.62 22.92 -2.59
C GLU A 45 -7.98 22.89 -4.07
N THR A 46 -9.21 23.27 -4.38
CA THR A 46 -9.65 23.49 -5.77
C THR A 46 -9.15 24.84 -6.31
N ASN A 47 -9.51 25.18 -7.55
CA ASN A 47 -9.31 26.52 -8.09
C ASN A 47 -10.16 27.61 -7.40
N MET A 48 -11.14 27.23 -6.56
CA MET A 48 -12.00 28.17 -5.84
C MET A 48 -11.57 28.29 -4.38
N LYS A 49 -11.40 29.53 -3.91
CA LYS A 49 -10.94 29.81 -2.54
C LYS A 49 -11.92 29.25 -1.51
N GLY A 50 -11.39 28.46 -0.58
CA GLY A 50 -12.17 27.85 0.50
C GLY A 50 -13.00 26.63 0.08
N VAL A 51 -12.79 26.12 -1.15
CA VAL A 51 -13.44 24.91 -1.64
C VAL A 51 -12.39 23.83 -1.84
N TYR A 52 -12.67 22.66 -1.29
CA TYR A 52 -11.77 21.50 -1.26
C TYR A 52 -12.46 20.29 -1.89
N ALA A 53 -11.67 19.34 -2.37
CA ALA A 53 -12.15 18.02 -2.78
C ALA A 53 -11.18 16.94 -2.29
N ILE A 54 -11.73 15.82 -1.83
CA ILE A 54 -10.97 14.70 -1.23
C ILE A 54 -11.40 13.37 -1.85
N GLY A 55 -10.59 12.34 -1.63
CA GLY A 55 -10.84 10.95 -1.99
C GLY A 55 -11.07 10.77 -3.49
N ASP A 56 -11.94 9.81 -3.81
CA ASP A 56 -12.31 9.39 -5.16
C ASP A 56 -12.79 10.53 -6.08
N LEU A 57 -13.11 11.71 -5.55
CA LEU A 57 -13.52 12.87 -6.36
C LEU A 57 -12.33 13.61 -7.00
N CYS A 58 -11.13 13.58 -6.41
CA CYS A 58 -10.05 14.52 -6.74
C CYS A 58 -8.76 13.92 -7.34
N ASN A 59 -8.69 12.58 -7.53
CA ASN A 59 -7.54 11.86 -8.10
C ASN A 59 -6.17 12.24 -7.52
N LEU A 60 -6.14 12.68 -6.26
CA LEU A 60 -4.94 12.86 -5.46
C LEU A 60 -4.74 11.57 -4.65
N GLY A 61 -3.80 10.73 -5.05
CA GLY A 61 -3.57 9.41 -4.44
C GLY A 61 -4.54 8.32 -4.91
N GLU A 62 -4.49 7.15 -4.26
CA GLU A 62 -5.31 6.00 -4.61
C GLU A 62 -6.78 6.14 -4.17
N MET A 63 -7.69 5.49 -4.91
CA MET A 63 -9.12 5.40 -4.56
C MET A 63 -9.36 4.41 -3.41
N LEU A 64 -8.87 4.76 -2.21
CA LEU A 64 -8.91 3.95 -1.00
C LEU A 64 -9.55 4.74 0.15
N ALA A 65 -10.27 4.02 1.02
CA ALA A 65 -11.03 4.64 2.11
C ALA A 65 -10.12 5.39 3.12
N HIS A 66 -8.97 4.82 3.47
CA HIS A 66 -8.00 5.45 4.37
C HIS A 66 -7.31 6.67 3.75
N VAL A 67 -7.10 6.69 2.44
CA VAL A 67 -6.61 7.89 1.73
C VAL A 67 -7.64 9.02 1.81
N ALA A 68 -8.91 8.72 1.50
CA ALA A 68 -9.99 9.70 1.59
C ALA A 68 -10.17 10.25 3.02
N SER A 69 -10.05 9.37 4.03
CA SER A 69 -10.16 9.76 5.44
C SER A 69 -9.00 10.67 5.86
N PHE A 70 -7.76 10.31 5.53
CA PHE A 70 -6.57 11.13 5.79
C PHE A 70 -6.68 12.52 5.13
N GLN A 71 -7.15 12.58 3.89
CA GLN A 71 -7.38 13.85 3.20
C GLN A 71 -8.50 14.68 3.84
N GLY A 72 -9.56 14.04 4.33
CA GLY A 72 -10.62 14.72 5.08
C GLY A 72 -10.12 15.36 6.37
N GLU A 73 -9.34 14.63 7.16
CA GLU A 73 -8.67 15.15 8.35
C GLU A 73 -7.72 16.31 8.02
N MET A 74 -6.93 16.15 6.95
CA MET A 74 -6.03 17.19 6.47
C MET A 74 -6.77 18.47 6.10
N VAL A 75 -7.87 18.36 5.35
CA VAL A 75 -8.69 19.51 4.96
C VAL A 75 -9.32 20.17 6.18
N ALA A 76 -9.79 19.39 7.16
CA ALA A 76 -10.31 19.94 8.40
C ALA A 76 -9.25 20.77 9.15
N GLU A 77 -8.01 20.29 9.23
CA GLU A 77 -6.88 21.02 9.81
C GLU A 77 -6.53 22.29 9.04
N LEU A 78 -6.53 22.23 7.71
CA LEU A 78 -6.30 23.40 6.84
C LEU A 78 -7.36 24.48 7.07
N ILE A 79 -8.64 24.09 7.17
CA ILE A 79 -9.75 24.99 7.48
C ILE A 79 -9.58 25.60 8.88
N ALA A 80 -9.04 24.85 9.84
CA ALA A 80 -8.71 25.33 11.18
C ALA A 80 -7.46 26.23 11.23
N GLY A 81 -6.78 26.45 10.10
CA GLY A 81 -5.62 27.34 9.99
C GLY A 81 -4.27 26.66 10.23
N HIS A 82 -4.23 25.32 10.33
CA HIS A 82 -2.99 24.57 10.38
C HIS A 82 -2.33 24.46 9.00
N ARG A 83 -1.06 24.04 8.98
CA ARG A 83 -0.29 23.81 7.76
C ARG A 83 -0.11 22.31 7.59
N ARG A 84 -0.71 21.74 6.55
CA ARG A 84 -0.57 20.34 6.17
C ARG A 84 -0.55 20.21 4.65
N ALA A 85 0.00 19.12 4.14
CA ALA A 85 0.00 18.75 2.73
C ALA A 85 -0.09 17.22 2.64
N TYR A 86 -0.58 16.74 1.50
CA TYR A 86 -0.65 15.33 1.15
C TYR A 86 0.68 14.91 0.56
N ASP A 87 1.53 14.34 1.40
CA ASP A 87 2.87 13.85 1.05
C ASP A 87 3.16 12.52 1.78
N PRO A 88 2.34 11.47 1.58
CA PRO A 88 2.65 10.16 2.17
C PRO A 88 3.84 9.52 1.43
N VAL A 89 4.77 8.94 2.20
CA VAL A 89 5.83 8.09 1.63
C VAL A 89 5.25 6.77 1.15
N ALA A 90 4.25 6.24 1.86
CA ALA A 90 3.61 4.98 1.50
C ALA A 90 2.12 4.95 1.84
N VAL A 91 1.32 4.51 0.88
CA VAL A 91 -0.09 4.15 1.10
C VAL A 91 -0.23 2.64 0.99
N PRO A 92 -0.77 1.96 2.01
CA PRO A 92 -0.99 0.52 1.93
C PRO A 92 -2.17 0.18 1.02
N ALA A 93 -2.00 -0.86 0.20
CA ALA A 93 -3.04 -1.44 -0.63
C ALA A 93 -3.26 -2.92 -0.25
N ILE A 94 -4.52 -3.29 -0.04
CA ILE A 94 -4.90 -4.62 0.47
C ILE A 94 -6.04 -5.19 -0.38
N VAL A 95 -5.88 -6.45 -0.77
CA VAL A 95 -6.94 -7.29 -1.34
C VAL A 95 -7.30 -8.34 -0.30
N PHE A 96 -8.50 -8.23 0.26
CA PHE A 96 -9.02 -9.09 1.33
C PHE A 96 -9.59 -10.42 0.78
N THR A 97 -8.83 -11.09 -0.09
CA THR A 97 -9.09 -12.48 -0.50
C THR A 97 -8.56 -13.46 0.55
N GLU A 98 -8.75 -14.76 0.31
CA GLU A 98 -8.08 -15.82 1.07
C GLU A 98 -7.19 -16.62 0.10
N PRO A 99 -5.84 -16.51 0.17
CA PRO A 99 -5.06 -15.61 1.04
C PRO A 99 -5.24 -14.12 0.70
N GLU A 100 -4.95 -13.26 1.68
CA GLU A 100 -4.89 -11.81 1.49
C GLU A 100 -3.65 -11.45 0.67
N ILE A 101 -3.73 -10.32 -0.06
CA ILE A 101 -2.59 -9.76 -0.80
C ILE A 101 -2.39 -8.33 -0.36
N VAL A 102 -1.16 -7.99 -0.03
CA VAL A 102 -0.79 -6.71 0.56
C VAL A 102 0.42 -6.13 -0.15
N SER A 103 0.40 -4.82 -0.39
CA SER A 103 1.55 -4.07 -0.88
C SER A 103 1.65 -2.72 -0.20
N VAL A 104 2.86 -2.36 0.22
CA VAL A 104 3.22 -1.05 0.76
C VAL A 104 4.52 -0.61 0.08
N GLY A 105 4.56 0.63 -0.43
CA GLY A 105 5.72 1.15 -1.17
C GLY A 105 5.98 0.44 -2.50
N LEU A 106 7.25 0.42 -2.92
CA LEU A 106 7.66 -0.07 -4.24
C LEU A 106 7.81 -1.61 -4.27
N SER A 107 7.26 -2.22 -5.32
CA SER A 107 7.62 -3.58 -5.72
C SER A 107 9.05 -3.64 -6.29
N PRO A 108 9.67 -4.82 -6.41
CA PRO A 108 11.00 -4.94 -7.02
C PRO A 108 11.09 -4.36 -8.43
N ASP A 109 10.03 -4.54 -9.24
CA ASP A 109 10.00 -4.06 -10.61
C ASP A 109 9.85 -2.54 -10.65
N GLN A 110 8.97 -1.97 -9.81
CA GLN A 110 8.81 -0.51 -9.67
C GLN A 110 10.09 0.15 -9.15
N ALA A 111 10.77 -0.46 -8.18
CA ALA A 111 12.03 0.08 -7.64
C ALA A 111 13.15 0.07 -8.70
N LYS A 112 13.24 -0.99 -9.51
CA LYS A 112 14.17 -1.04 -10.65
C LYS A 112 13.81 -0.03 -11.74
N GLU A 113 12.53 0.13 -12.07
CA GLU A 113 12.05 1.13 -13.03
C GLU A 113 12.35 2.56 -12.56
N ALA A 114 12.27 2.80 -11.25
CA ALA A 114 12.67 4.06 -10.62
C ALA A 114 14.20 4.27 -10.55
N GLY A 115 15.01 3.31 -11.03
CA GLY A 115 16.46 3.42 -11.10
C GLY A 115 17.19 3.13 -9.78
N HIS A 116 16.53 2.46 -8.82
CA HIS A 116 17.18 2.03 -7.59
C HIS A 116 17.90 0.68 -7.78
N PRO A 117 19.20 0.57 -7.47
CA PRO A 117 19.83 -0.71 -7.17
C PRO A 117 19.17 -1.30 -5.93
N ILE A 118 18.69 -2.54 -6.01
CA ILE A 118 17.92 -3.16 -4.93
C ILE A 118 18.47 -4.50 -4.50
N ILE A 119 18.28 -4.77 -3.21
CA ILE A 119 18.34 -6.09 -2.60
C ILE A 119 16.95 -6.48 -2.10
N THR A 120 16.66 -7.77 -2.11
CA THR A 120 15.33 -8.28 -1.72
C THR A 120 15.46 -9.53 -0.88
N GLY A 121 14.72 -9.60 0.21
CA GLY A 121 14.52 -10.82 1.00
C GLY A 121 13.07 -11.27 0.95
N LYS A 122 12.86 -12.57 1.21
CA LYS A 122 11.57 -13.22 1.22
C LYS A 122 11.52 -14.28 2.32
N PHE A 123 10.55 -14.15 3.22
CA PHE A 123 10.30 -15.13 4.28
C PHE A 123 8.96 -15.83 4.09
N PRO A 124 8.93 -17.18 4.01
CA PRO A 124 7.71 -17.92 3.76
C PRO A 124 6.81 -18.02 5.00
N LEU A 125 5.50 -17.93 4.80
CA LEU A 125 4.50 -18.04 5.86
C LEU A 125 4.59 -19.37 6.63
N GLY A 126 4.88 -20.46 5.92
CA GLY A 126 5.03 -21.79 6.53
C GLY A 126 6.24 -21.96 7.45
N ALA A 127 7.18 -21.01 7.46
CA ALA A 127 8.30 -21.00 8.41
C ALA A 127 8.01 -20.19 9.68
N ASN A 128 6.87 -19.49 9.76
CA ASN A 128 6.47 -18.76 10.95
C ASN A 128 5.69 -19.67 11.92
N GLY A 129 6.21 -19.84 13.14
CA GLY A 129 5.58 -20.69 14.16
C GLY A 129 4.17 -20.23 14.52
N ARG A 130 3.90 -18.92 14.56
CA ARG A 130 2.56 -18.39 14.87
C ARG A 130 1.55 -18.73 13.78
N ALA A 131 1.94 -18.60 12.51
CA ALA A 131 1.11 -18.98 11.37
C ALA A 131 0.67 -20.45 11.45
N LEU A 132 1.59 -21.35 11.83
CA LEU A 132 1.28 -22.77 12.06
C LEU A 132 0.25 -22.97 13.17
N THR A 133 0.32 -22.22 14.28
CA THR A 133 -0.68 -22.32 15.35
C THR A 133 -2.08 -21.85 14.95
N GLN A 134 -2.17 -21.06 13.88
CA GLN A 134 -3.42 -20.51 13.35
C GLN A 134 -3.91 -21.27 12.12
N GLU A 135 -3.23 -22.35 11.71
CA GLU A 135 -3.46 -23.07 10.45
C GLU A 135 -3.37 -22.18 9.20
N ALA A 136 -2.68 -21.03 9.32
CA ALA A 136 -2.54 -20.02 8.28
C ALA A 136 -1.57 -20.47 7.18
N GLU A 137 -0.67 -21.41 7.47
CA GLU A 137 0.29 -21.96 6.50
C GLU A 137 -0.38 -22.64 5.31
N LYS A 138 -1.62 -23.13 5.48
CA LYS A 138 -2.40 -23.80 4.45
C LYS A 138 -2.69 -22.90 3.25
N SER A 139 -2.72 -21.59 3.48
CA SER A 139 -2.93 -20.61 2.41
C SER A 139 -1.74 -20.51 1.45
N ALA A 140 -0.57 -21.04 1.85
CA ALA A 140 0.73 -20.68 1.29
C ALA A 140 0.96 -19.16 1.32
N GLY A 141 2.21 -18.72 1.30
CA GLY A 141 2.43 -17.29 1.43
C GLY A 141 3.85 -16.91 1.76
N PHE A 142 4.07 -15.60 1.79
CA PHE A 142 5.35 -15.01 2.11
C PHE A 142 5.19 -13.52 2.38
N ILE A 143 6.18 -12.96 3.05
CA ILE A 143 6.49 -11.54 2.90
C ILE A 143 7.72 -11.36 2.03
N ARG A 144 7.80 -10.24 1.33
CA ARG A 144 8.97 -9.82 0.55
C ARG A 144 9.32 -8.39 0.93
N VAL A 145 10.57 -8.18 1.29
CA VAL A 145 11.15 -6.87 1.59
C VAL A 145 11.98 -6.42 0.38
N VAL A 146 11.87 -5.13 0.05
CA VAL A 146 12.63 -4.47 -1.01
C VAL A 146 13.37 -3.31 -0.36
N ALA A 147 14.69 -3.28 -0.49
CA ALA A 147 15.54 -2.22 0.03
C ALA A 147 16.59 -1.79 -0.99
N ARG A 148 17.12 -0.59 -0.84
CA ARG A 148 18.28 -0.15 -1.62
C ARG A 148 19.53 -0.91 -1.22
N GLU A 149 20.37 -1.21 -2.20
CA GLU A 149 21.62 -1.94 -1.98
C GLU A 149 22.70 -1.10 -1.29
N ASP A 150 22.73 0.22 -1.51
CA ASP A 150 23.81 1.10 -1.06
C ASP A 150 23.66 1.56 0.39
N ASP A 151 22.44 1.85 0.82
CA ASP A 151 22.16 2.40 2.15
C ASP A 151 21.08 1.65 2.94
N HIS A 152 20.63 0.50 2.41
CA HIS A 152 19.65 -0.39 3.05
C HIS A 152 18.30 0.27 3.38
N ARG A 153 17.98 1.44 2.81
CA ARG A 153 16.67 2.05 3.01
C ARG A 153 15.58 1.14 2.45
N ILE A 154 14.56 0.87 3.27
CA ILE A 154 13.41 0.09 2.86
C ILE A 154 12.58 0.91 1.86
N LEU A 155 12.35 0.32 0.68
CA LEU A 155 11.59 0.91 -0.41
C LEU A 155 10.17 0.35 -0.51
N GLY A 156 9.95 -0.85 -0.03
CA GLY A 156 8.64 -1.49 -0.05
C GLY A 156 8.62 -2.86 0.59
N ILE A 157 7.42 -3.26 1.03
CA ILE A 157 7.15 -4.57 1.61
C ILE A 157 5.84 -5.10 0.98
N GLN A 158 5.84 -6.36 0.57
CA GLN A 158 4.66 -7.04 0.03
C GLN A 158 4.40 -8.34 0.77
N GLY A 159 3.13 -8.72 0.88
CA GLY A 159 2.71 -9.91 1.59
C GLY A 159 1.63 -10.67 0.84
N VAL A 160 1.66 -11.99 0.94
CA VAL A 160 0.55 -12.88 0.60
C VAL A 160 0.38 -13.88 1.74
N GLY A 161 -0.83 -14.02 2.28
CA GLY A 161 -1.12 -14.98 3.33
C GLY A 161 -2.35 -14.61 4.18
N THR A 162 -2.84 -15.57 4.95
CA THR A 162 -3.88 -15.32 5.96
C THR A 162 -3.34 -14.38 7.06
N HIS A 163 -4.13 -13.37 7.45
CA HIS A 163 -3.80 -12.36 8.48
C HIS A 163 -2.57 -11.47 8.17
N ILE A 164 -2.13 -11.40 6.91
CA ILE A 164 -0.97 -10.58 6.54
C ILE A 164 -1.32 -9.08 6.50
N SER A 165 -2.60 -8.73 6.31
CA SER A 165 -3.12 -7.36 6.36
C SER A 165 -2.86 -6.67 7.71
N GLU A 166 -2.82 -7.44 8.80
CA GLU A 166 -2.57 -6.91 10.15
C GLU A 166 -1.11 -6.42 10.35
N LEU A 167 -0.17 -6.88 9.51
CA LEU A 167 1.25 -6.47 9.59
C LEU A 167 1.51 -5.11 8.92
N VAL A 168 0.54 -4.62 8.13
CA VAL A 168 0.69 -3.45 7.26
C VAL A 168 0.97 -2.16 8.01
N GLY A 169 0.46 -2.04 9.24
CA GLY A 169 0.71 -0.87 10.08
C GLY A 169 2.20 -0.69 10.37
N GLU A 170 2.89 -1.78 10.71
CA GLU A 170 4.34 -1.79 10.95
C GLU A 170 5.10 -1.39 9.68
N TRP A 171 4.73 -1.97 8.54
CA TRP A 171 5.42 -1.74 7.27
C TRP A 171 5.25 -0.30 6.78
N THR A 172 4.02 0.22 6.85
CA THR A 172 3.71 1.60 6.47
C THR A 172 4.50 2.57 7.35
N LEU A 173 4.52 2.33 8.67
CA LEU A 173 5.31 3.14 9.59
C LEU A 173 6.81 3.08 9.27
N ALA A 174 7.36 1.90 8.98
CA ALA A 174 8.78 1.77 8.64
C ALA A 174 9.16 2.60 7.40
N LEU A 175 8.32 2.57 6.36
CA LEU A 175 8.56 3.39 5.16
C LEU A 175 8.44 4.89 5.44
N GLU A 176 7.40 5.32 6.18
CA GLU A 176 7.20 6.72 6.56
C GLU A 176 8.36 7.27 7.40
N MET A 177 8.93 6.45 8.29
CA MET A 177 10.10 6.80 9.09
C MET A 177 11.42 6.75 8.31
N GLY A 178 11.40 6.27 7.05
CA GLY A 178 12.60 6.09 6.25
C GLY A 178 13.54 5.02 6.82
N ALA A 179 12.99 4.00 7.48
CA ALA A 179 13.75 2.95 8.15
C ALA A 179 14.71 2.24 7.18
N VAL A 180 15.86 1.85 7.72
CA VAL A 180 16.79 0.93 7.07
C VAL A 180 16.55 -0.50 7.56
N LEU A 181 17.09 -1.49 6.86
CA LEU A 181 16.96 -2.90 7.24
C LEU A 181 17.40 -3.15 8.70
N GLU A 182 18.47 -2.50 9.14
CA GLU A 182 19.03 -2.67 10.49
C GLU A 182 18.06 -2.20 11.60
N ASP A 183 17.20 -1.22 11.34
CA ASP A 183 16.23 -0.74 12.33
C ASP A 183 15.24 -1.86 12.70
N ILE A 184 14.77 -2.61 11.71
CA ILE A 184 13.88 -3.76 11.93
C ILE A 184 14.68 -4.96 12.43
N ALA A 185 15.88 -5.22 11.91
CA ALA A 185 16.74 -6.33 12.34
C ALA A 185 17.13 -6.25 13.82
N HIS A 186 17.24 -5.03 14.38
CA HIS A 186 17.54 -4.82 15.79
C HIS A 186 16.30 -4.63 16.68
N THR A 187 15.10 -4.62 16.08
CA THR A 187 13.85 -4.56 16.83
C THR A 187 13.51 -5.93 17.41
N ILE A 188 13.29 -5.98 18.73
CA ILE A 188 12.85 -7.21 19.39
C ILE A 188 11.38 -7.46 19.07
N HIS A 189 11.13 -8.42 18.19
CA HIS A 189 9.78 -8.91 17.88
C HIS A 189 9.35 -9.94 18.92
N ALA A 190 8.09 -9.86 19.36
CA ALA A 190 7.55 -10.82 20.33
C ALA A 190 7.42 -12.22 19.71
N HIS A 191 7.67 -13.26 20.49
CA HIS A 191 7.54 -14.66 20.05
C HIS A 191 6.47 -15.40 20.87
N PRO A 192 5.57 -16.20 20.25
CA PRO A 192 5.35 -16.31 18.81
C PRO A 192 4.35 -15.26 18.29
N THR A 193 4.68 -14.51 17.23
CA THR A 193 3.77 -13.60 16.52
C THR A 193 3.93 -13.65 15.00
N MET A 194 2.94 -13.11 14.29
CA MET A 194 3.02 -12.92 12.84
C MET A 194 4.04 -11.83 12.46
N THR A 195 4.29 -10.85 13.33
CA THR A 195 5.25 -9.77 13.09
C THR A 195 6.69 -10.26 13.01
N GLU A 196 7.03 -11.42 13.59
CA GLU A 196 8.33 -12.07 13.38
C GLU A 196 8.63 -12.36 11.90
N MET A 197 7.60 -12.45 11.06
CA MET A 197 7.81 -12.54 9.61
C MET A 197 8.54 -11.31 9.08
N THR A 198 8.16 -10.09 9.50
CA THR A 198 8.81 -8.84 9.10
C THR A 198 10.30 -8.88 9.42
N HIS A 199 10.62 -9.28 10.66
CA HIS A 199 11.99 -9.47 11.13
C HIS A 199 12.78 -10.45 10.27
N GLU A 200 12.28 -11.67 10.07
CA GLU A 200 12.98 -12.68 9.28
C GLU A 200 13.09 -12.32 7.79
N GLY A 201 12.10 -11.61 7.23
CA GLY A 201 12.18 -11.11 5.85
C GLY A 201 13.25 -10.04 5.67
N VAL A 202 13.45 -9.21 6.70
CA VAL A 202 14.56 -8.24 6.75
C VAL A 202 15.91 -8.95 6.92
N LEU A 203 16.02 -9.89 7.86
CA LEU A 203 17.25 -10.66 8.05
C LEU A 203 17.62 -11.46 6.79
N ASP A 204 16.63 -11.98 6.06
CA ASP A 204 16.86 -12.63 4.77
C ASP A 204 17.37 -11.65 3.72
N THR A 205 16.87 -10.40 3.73
CA THR A 205 17.36 -9.34 2.83
C THR A 205 18.83 -9.03 3.10
N LEU A 206 19.24 -9.07 4.37
CA LEU A 206 20.63 -8.90 4.82
C LEU A 206 21.48 -10.18 4.67
N GLY A 207 20.87 -11.33 4.34
CA GLY A 207 21.57 -12.60 4.12
C GLY A 207 21.85 -13.45 5.37
N HIS A 208 21.11 -13.26 6.47
CA HIS A 208 21.33 -13.97 7.73
C HIS A 208 20.03 -14.30 8.50
N ALA A 209 18.95 -14.61 7.76
CA ALA A 209 17.73 -15.18 8.34
C ALA A 209 18.02 -16.47 9.11
N ILE A 210 17.29 -16.69 10.21
CA ILE A 210 17.52 -17.81 11.13
C ILE A 210 16.57 -18.96 10.84
N HIS A 211 15.32 -18.66 10.50
CA HIS A 211 14.25 -19.65 10.35
C HIS A 211 13.93 -19.98 8.89
N LYS A 212 14.84 -19.66 7.97
CA LYS A 212 14.70 -19.94 6.54
C LYS A 212 15.75 -20.98 6.13
N MET A 213 15.29 -22.09 5.51
CA MET A 213 16.13 -23.09 4.86
C MET A 213 16.22 -22.85 3.36
#